data_AF-A0A0N1INR1-F1
#
_entry.id   AF-A0A0N1INR1-F1
#
_cell.length_a   1.000
_cell.length_b   1.000
_cell.length_c   1.000
_cell.angle_alpha   90.00
_cell.angle_beta   90.00
_cell.angle_gamma   90.00
#
_symmetry.space_group_name_H-M   'P 1'
#
loop_
_entity.id
_entity.type
_entity.pdbx_description
1 polymer ?
#
loop_
_entity_poly.entity_id
_entity_poly.type
_entity_poly.pdbx_seq_one_letter_code
_entity_poly.pdbx_strand_id
1 'polypeptide(L)'
;MEEFQAWEDLSNIPADPPVMRDLCVNCRRPMVVCWCSALPPQRLNPRSNVILLQHPAEEKRCLRTAPMLQLGTWPQAKAIYASSPLLHNIKQVKLVTNNSSSYIIRTQPTEGCLSTLETAAEALSQLENNSIYSEQLIQPLHMLCKYQLENGAVDETLKKKRTFRKFTFRGVDLDQLLDMPNEQLMELMHARARRRFARGLKRKPMALVKKLRRAKKEAPPNEKPEIVKTHLRNMIIVPEMVGSIVGIYNGKTFNQVEIKPEMIGHYLGEFSVTYKPVKHGRPGIGATHSSRFIPLK
;
A
#
# COMPACT_ATOMS: atom_id res chain seq x y z
N MET A 1 -38.34 -36.30 4.03
CA MET A 1 -37.43 -37.46 3.98
C MET A 1 -36.09 -37.10 3.32
N GLU A 2 -36.06 -36.20 2.33
CA GLU A 2 -34.81 -35.83 1.64
C GLU A 2 -33.84 -34.98 2.47
N GLU A 3 -34.32 -34.09 3.35
CA GLU A 3 -33.42 -33.27 4.19
C GLU A 3 -32.63 -34.09 5.21
N PHE A 4 -33.26 -35.08 5.85
CA PHE A 4 -32.60 -35.91 6.87
C PHE A 4 -31.47 -36.75 6.27
N GLN A 5 -31.69 -37.29 5.06
CA GLN A 5 -30.69 -38.03 4.29
C GLN A 5 -29.47 -37.15 3.96
N ALA A 6 -29.71 -35.89 3.53
CA ALA A 6 -28.64 -34.95 3.20
C ALA A 6 -27.78 -34.56 4.41
N TRP A 7 -28.40 -34.44 5.59
CA TRP A 7 -27.66 -34.18 6.85
C TRP A 7 -26.82 -35.38 7.28
N GLU A 8 -27.33 -36.60 7.10
CA GLU A 8 -26.62 -37.83 7.42
C GLU A 8 -25.39 -38.01 6.51
N ASP A 9 -25.55 -37.75 5.21
CA ASP A 9 -24.46 -37.80 4.23
C ASP A 9 -23.37 -36.76 4.51
N LEU A 10 -23.75 -35.54 4.94
CA LEU A 10 -22.77 -34.51 5.33
C LEU A 10 -22.04 -34.85 6.63
N SER A 11 -22.71 -35.50 7.58
CA SER A 11 -22.13 -35.88 8.87
C SER A 11 -21.14 -37.04 8.78
N ASN A 12 -21.27 -37.87 7.73
CA ASN A 12 -20.45 -39.06 7.51
C ASN A 12 -19.23 -38.82 6.60
N ILE A 13 -18.97 -37.59 6.18
CA ILE A 13 -17.74 -37.25 5.45
C ILE A 13 -16.57 -37.30 6.46
N PRO A 14 -15.64 -38.28 6.36
CA PRO A 14 -14.50 -38.31 7.25
C PRO A 14 -13.65 -37.05 7.00
N ALA A 15 -13.37 -36.31 8.07
CA ALA A 15 -12.42 -35.22 7.99
C ALA A 15 -11.02 -35.83 7.85
N ASP A 16 -10.54 -35.99 6.61
CA ASP A 16 -9.16 -36.37 6.37
C ASP A 16 -8.26 -35.41 7.16
N PRO A 17 -7.38 -35.92 8.04
CA PRO A 17 -6.53 -35.05 8.84
C PRO A 17 -5.72 -34.19 7.87
N PRO A 18 -5.65 -32.87 8.08
CA PRO A 18 -4.98 -31.99 7.15
C PRO A 18 -3.52 -32.43 7.01
N VAL A 19 -3.05 -32.59 5.77
CA VAL A 19 -1.66 -32.92 5.47
C VAL A 19 -0.76 -31.91 6.18
N MET A 20 -0.09 -32.35 7.24
CA MET A 20 0.84 -31.51 7.98
C MET A 20 2.10 -31.31 7.15
N ARG A 21 2.55 -30.07 7.08
CA ARG A 21 3.76 -29.68 6.35
C ARG A 21 4.99 -30.19 7.09
N ASP A 22 5.95 -30.73 6.35
CA ASP A 22 7.21 -31.20 6.91
C ASP A 22 7.94 -30.08 7.66
N LEU A 23 8.42 -30.41 8.86
CA LEU A 23 9.13 -29.49 9.74
C LEU A 23 10.61 -29.89 9.83
N CYS A 24 11.48 -28.88 9.86
CA CYS A 24 12.90 -29.11 10.09
C CYS A 24 13.15 -29.60 11.52
N VAL A 25 13.95 -30.67 11.66
CA VAL A 25 14.32 -31.27 12.96
C VAL A 25 15.06 -30.27 13.87
N ASN A 26 15.86 -29.36 13.29
CA ASN A 26 16.68 -28.42 14.07
C ASN A 26 15.91 -27.16 14.52
N CYS A 27 15.17 -26.50 13.61
CA CYS A 27 14.51 -25.22 13.91
C CYS A 27 12.97 -25.28 14.01
N ARG A 28 12.36 -26.44 13.77
CA ARG A 28 10.89 -26.66 13.76
C ARG A 28 10.11 -25.73 12.82
N ARG A 29 10.79 -25.09 11.86
CA ARG A 29 10.14 -24.32 10.79
C ARG A 29 9.73 -25.25 9.65
N PRO A 30 8.68 -24.91 8.88
CA PRO A 30 8.36 -25.65 7.66
C PRO A 30 9.58 -25.73 6.74
N MET A 31 9.80 -26.89 6.13
CA MET A 31 10.98 -27.16 5.29
C MET A 31 11.18 -26.10 4.21
N VAL A 32 10.09 -25.63 3.62
CA VAL A 32 10.06 -24.60 2.57
C VAL A 32 10.70 -23.26 3.02
N VAL A 33 10.58 -22.89 4.30
CA VAL A 33 11.10 -21.62 4.85
C VAL A 33 12.27 -21.80 5.81
N CYS A 34 12.81 -23.02 5.89
CA CYS A 34 13.93 -23.36 6.74
C CYS A 34 15.24 -22.85 6.12
N TRP A 35 16.12 -22.26 6.95
CA TRP A 35 17.45 -21.81 6.52
C TRP A 35 18.59 -22.57 7.22
N CYS A 36 18.28 -23.65 7.94
CA CYS A 36 19.31 -24.41 8.68
C CYS A 36 20.40 -25.00 7.78
N SER A 37 20.10 -25.27 6.50
CA SER A 37 21.09 -25.69 5.52
C SER A 37 22.09 -24.60 5.13
N ALA A 38 21.74 -23.34 5.33
CA ALA A 38 22.55 -22.17 4.99
C ALA A 38 23.33 -21.62 6.20
N LEU A 39 23.11 -22.17 7.39
CA LEU A 39 23.89 -21.84 8.58
C LEU A 39 25.18 -22.66 8.57
N PRO A 40 26.29 -22.10 9.08
CA PRO A 40 27.54 -22.84 9.18
C PRO A 40 27.32 -24.12 10.04
N PRO A 41 27.79 -25.29 9.59
CA PRO A 41 27.56 -26.56 10.28
C PRO A 41 28.26 -26.61 11.65
N GLN A 42 29.35 -25.85 11.79
CA GLN A 42 30.06 -25.66 13.05
C GLN A 42 29.83 -24.23 13.55
N ARG A 43 29.67 -24.08 14.86
CA ARG A 43 29.57 -22.75 15.48
C ARG A 43 30.87 -22.00 15.25
N LEU A 44 30.75 -20.78 14.75
CA LEU A 44 31.86 -19.84 14.68
C LEU A 44 32.32 -19.53 16.10
N ASN A 45 33.63 -19.63 16.34
CA ASN A 45 34.26 -19.28 17.62
C ASN A 45 35.07 -18.00 17.45
N PRO A 46 34.41 -16.83 17.38
CA PRO A 46 35.10 -15.56 17.33
C PRO A 46 35.99 -15.38 18.57
N ARG A 47 37.14 -14.73 18.41
CA ARG A 47 37.96 -14.27 19.54
C ARG A 47 37.26 -13.13 20.30
N SER A 48 36.36 -12.44 19.62
CA SER A 48 35.58 -11.33 20.16
C SER A 48 34.28 -11.80 20.80
N ASN A 49 33.96 -11.26 21.99
CA ASN A 49 32.69 -11.49 22.64
C ASN A 49 31.62 -10.59 22.03
N VAL A 50 30.57 -11.19 21.48
CA VAL A 50 29.42 -10.46 20.94
C VAL A 50 28.37 -10.30 22.04
N ILE A 51 28.07 -9.06 22.42
CA ILE A 51 27.02 -8.74 23.40
C ILE A 51 25.82 -8.17 22.65
N LEU A 52 24.68 -8.86 22.75
CA LEU A 52 23.40 -8.39 22.22
C LEU A 52 22.65 -7.66 23.33
N LEU A 53 22.47 -6.35 23.18
CA LEU A 53 21.67 -5.55 24.11
C LEU A 53 20.21 -5.57 23.66
N GLN A 54 19.34 -6.19 24.45
CA GLN A 54 17.89 -6.19 24.25
C GLN A 54 17.23 -5.33 25.34
N HIS A 55 16.36 -4.40 24.94
CA HIS A 55 15.64 -3.57 25.90
C HIS A 55 14.50 -4.37 26.57
N PRO A 56 14.25 -4.26 27.90
CA PRO A 56 13.24 -5.06 28.61
C PRO A 56 11.81 -4.94 28.05
N ALA A 57 11.45 -3.79 27.48
CA ALA A 57 10.14 -3.61 26.82
C ALA A 57 9.98 -4.41 25.52
N GLU A 58 11.06 -4.94 24.94
CA GLU A 58 11.04 -5.80 23.75
C GLU A 58 10.83 -7.28 24.11
N GLU A 59 11.07 -7.69 25.36
CA GLU A 59 10.96 -9.07 25.83
C GLU A 59 9.54 -9.65 25.69
N LYS A 60 8.51 -8.82 25.90
CA LYS A 60 7.09 -9.23 25.85
C LYS A 60 6.52 -9.29 24.44
N ARG A 61 7.27 -8.90 23.41
CA ARG A 61 6.83 -8.98 22.00
C ARG A 61 7.41 -10.24 21.38
N CYS A 62 6.59 -11.27 21.18
CA CYS A 62 6.97 -12.54 20.51
C CYS A 62 7.19 -12.37 18.99
N LEU A 63 8.03 -11.42 18.59
CA LEU A 63 8.52 -11.29 17.21
C LEU A 63 9.92 -11.89 17.16
N ARG A 64 10.10 -12.87 16.27
CA ARG A 64 11.29 -13.70 16.11
C ARG A 64 12.53 -12.83 15.78
N THR A 65 13.29 -12.51 16.84
CA THR A 65 14.72 -12.18 17.03
C THR A 65 15.49 -11.06 16.32
N ALA A 66 15.12 -10.51 15.16
CA ALA A 66 15.92 -9.44 14.52
C ALA A 66 15.16 -8.31 13.79
N PRO A 67 13.89 -8.45 13.36
CA PRO A 67 13.28 -7.49 12.44
C PRO A 67 12.85 -6.16 13.08
N MET A 68 13.07 -5.96 14.38
CA MET A 68 12.87 -4.66 15.06
C MET A 68 14.14 -3.81 15.19
N LEU A 69 15.26 -4.21 14.56
CA LEU A 69 16.32 -3.26 14.18
C LEU A 69 15.79 -2.09 13.32
N GLN A 70 14.55 -2.19 12.85
CA GLN A 70 13.77 -1.14 12.19
C GLN A 70 13.25 -0.03 13.12
N LEU A 71 13.31 -0.19 14.45
CA LEU A 71 12.98 0.85 15.45
C LEU A 71 14.20 1.43 16.14
N GLY A 72 15.40 0.91 15.87
CA GLY A 72 16.66 1.60 16.11
C GLY A 72 16.77 2.79 15.17
N THR A 73 16.03 3.86 15.45
CA THR A 73 16.37 5.14 14.86
C THR A 73 17.80 5.41 15.28
N TRP A 74 18.71 5.51 14.31
CA TRP A 74 20.08 5.98 14.51
C TRP A 74 20.17 7.13 15.54
N PRO A 75 19.22 8.08 15.64
CA PRO A 75 19.11 9.02 16.74
C PRO A 75 19.26 8.44 18.16
N GLN A 76 18.55 7.36 18.50
CA GLN A 76 18.61 6.76 19.84
C GLN A 76 19.95 6.06 20.09
N ALA A 77 20.46 5.31 19.11
CA ALA A 77 21.80 4.71 19.20
C ALA A 77 22.90 5.77 19.30
N LYS A 78 22.78 6.87 18.54
CA LYS A 78 23.68 8.04 18.63
C LYS A 78 23.58 8.74 19.98
N ALA A 79 22.38 8.85 20.55
CA ALA A 79 22.18 9.42 21.88
C ALA A 79 22.84 8.56 22.96
N ILE A 80 22.70 7.22 22.89
CA ILE A 80 23.38 6.30 23.81
C ILE A 80 24.90 6.44 23.66
N TYR A 81 25.42 6.41 22.42
CA TYR A 81 26.84 6.60 22.14
C TYR A 81 27.36 7.92 22.71
N ALA A 82 26.71 9.04 22.40
CA ALA A 82 27.10 10.37 22.89
C ALA A 82 27.02 10.50 24.42
N SER A 83 26.04 9.86 25.05
CA SER A 83 25.86 9.91 26.51
C SER A 83 26.88 9.08 27.30
N SER A 84 27.50 8.08 26.66
CA SER A 84 28.35 7.09 27.33
C SER A 84 29.82 7.24 26.91
N PRO A 85 30.68 7.91 27.70
CA PRO A 85 32.09 8.09 27.36
C PRO A 85 32.87 6.76 27.28
N LEU A 86 32.40 5.73 27.99
CA LEU A 86 32.97 4.38 27.91
C LEU A 86 32.91 3.79 26.49
N LEU A 87 31.86 4.11 25.71
CA LEU A 87 31.70 3.59 24.34
C LEU A 87 32.69 4.22 23.36
N HIS A 88 33.21 5.42 23.66
CA HIS A 88 34.19 6.09 22.82
C HIS A 88 35.56 5.42 22.89
N ASN A 89 35.88 4.78 24.02
CA ASN A 89 37.17 4.13 24.27
C ASN A 89 37.24 2.69 23.74
N ILE A 90 36.13 2.12 23.26
CA ILE A 90 36.10 0.77 22.69
C ILE A 90 36.69 0.81 21.28
N LYS A 91 37.37 -0.28 20.86
CA LYS A 91 37.85 -0.44 19.48
C LYS A 91 36.70 -0.25 18.49
N GLN A 92 36.77 0.80 17.68
CA GLN A 92 35.74 1.14 16.70
C GLN A 92 36.13 0.63 15.32
N VAL A 93 35.15 0.10 14.58
CA VAL A 93 35.32 -0.28 13.18
C VAL A 93 34.38 0.57 12.35
N LYS A 94 34.95 1.29 11.39
CA LYS A 94 34.20 2.05 10.40
C LYS A 94 34.27 1.31 9.08
N LEU A 95 33.13 0.81 8.64
CA LEU A 95 33.01 0.21 7.32
C LEU A 95 33.04 1.31 6.25
N VAL A 96 34.01 1.22 5.35
CA VAL A 96 34.07 2.02 4.13
C VAL A 96 33.94 1.02 2.98
N THR A 97 32.74 0.91 2.43
CA THR A 97 32.41 -0.10 1.42
C THR A 97 32.09 0.57 0.10
N ASN A 98 32.82 0.18 -0.95
CA ASN A 98 32.54 0.58 -2.34
C ASN A 98 31.65 -0.44 -3.06
N ASN A 99 31.31 -1.55 -2.39
CA ASN A 99 30.57 -2.65 -2.97
C ASN A 99 29.05 -2.43 -2.81
N SER A 100 28.30 -2.84 -3.83
CA SER A 100 26.85 -2.95 -3.73
C SER A 100 26.45 -4.08 -2.79
N SER A 101 25.39 -3.90 -2.01
CA SER A 101 24.88 -4.97 -1.16
C SER A 101 24.31 -6.13 -1.98
N SER A 102 24.42 -7.34 -1.44
CA SER A 102 23.77 -8.55 -1.94
C SER A 102 22.28 -8.60 -1.58
N TYR A 103 21.78 -7.66 -0.77
CA TYR A 103 20.38 -7.55 -0.40
C TYR A 103 19.57 -6.74 -1.43
N ILE A 104 18.91 -7.45 -2.34
CA ILE A 104 18.31 -6.87 -3.55
C ILE A 104 16.77 -6.62 -3.42
N ILE A 105 16.15 -7.11 -2.34
CA ILE A 105 14.69 -7.11 -2.19
C ILE A 105 14.12 -5.72 -1.88
N ARG A 106 14.84 -4.88 -1.13
CA ARG A 106 14.35 -3.57 -0.65
C ARG A 106 15.32 -2.45 -0.98
N THR A 107 14.71 -1.28 -1.19
CA THR A 107 15.36 0.00 -1.46
C THR A 107 16.30 0.38 -0.34
N GLN A 108 17.57 0.54 -0.71
CA GLN A 108 18.56 1.16 0.16
C GLN A 108 18.49 2.68 0.08
N PRO A 109 18.82 3.40 1.16
CA PRO A 109 18.76 4.86 1.17
C PRO A 109 19.83 5.52 0.29
N THR A 110 21.02 4.92 0.17
CA THR A 110 22.14 5.44 -0.65
C THR A 110 22.93 4.29 -1.27
N GLU A 111 23.54 4.54 -2.44
CA GLU A 111 24.47 3.62 -3.10
C GLU A 111 25.71 3.41 -2.20
N GLY A 112 25.99 2.16 -1.82
CA GLY A 112 27.06 1.80 -0.88
C GLY A 112 26.60 1.49 0.56
N CYS A 113 25.29 1.56 0.85
CA CYS A 113 24.77 1.01 2.09
C CYS A 113 24.77 -0.54 2.07
N LEU A 114 25.00 -1.15 3.23
CA LEU A 114 24.87 -2.59 3.43
C LEU A 114 23.62 -2.90 4.25
N SER A 115 23.10 -4.12 4.12
CA SER A 115 22.08 -4.62 5.05
C SER A 115 22.67 -4.78 6.46
N THR A 116 21.82 -4.87 7.48
CA THR A 116 22.26 -5.05 8.88
C THR A 116 23.09 -6.34 9.05
N LEU A 117 22.72 -7.41 8.34
CA LEU A 117 23.44 -8.68 8.38
C LEU A 117 24.81 -8.58 7.72
N GLU A 118 24.90 -7.96 6.55
CA GLU A 118 26.18 -7.73 5.87
C GLU A 118 27.08 -6.80 6.68
N THR A 119 26.52 -5.73 7.26
CA THR A 119 27.24 -4.81 8.14
C THR A 119 27.84 -5.56 9.33
N ALA A 120 27.08 -6.42 9.99
CA ALA A 120 27.56 -7.21 11.11
C ALA A 120 28.64 -8.24 10.69
N ALA A 121 28.43 -8.91 9.55
CA ALA A 121 29.36 -9.90 9.02
C ALA A 121 30.71 -9.27 8.62
N GLU A 122 30.66 -8.12 7.93
CA GLU A 122 31.83 -7.37 7.51
C GLU A 122 32.56 -6.75 8.71
N ALA A 123 31.82 -6.20 9.69
CA ALA A 123 32.40 -5.68 10.92
C ALA A 123 33.14 -6.78 11.71
N LEU A 124 32.57 -7.98 11.80
CA LEU A 124 33.23 -9.11 12.48
C LEU A 124 34.48 -9.57 11.72
N SER A 125 34.40 -9.67 10.40
CA SER A 125 35.53 -9.99 9.53
C SER A 125 36.71 -9.04 9.75
N GLN A 126 36.45 -7.73 9.81
CA GLN A 126 37.47 -6.69 10.05
C GLN A 126 37.97 -6.67 11.50
N LEU A 127 37.11 -6.96 12.48
CA LEU A 127 37.53 -7.03 13.88
C LEU A 127 38.51 -8.17 14.14
N GLU A 128 38.30 -9.31 13.48
CA GLU A 128 39.08 -10.54 13.66
C GLU A 128 40.16 -10.76 12.61
N ASN A 129 40.23 -9.91 11.58
CA ASN A 129 41.09 -10.05 10.40
C ASN A 129 40.92 -11.42 9.70
N ASN A 130 39.69 -11.89 9.56
CA ASN A 130 39.40 -13.18 8.93
C ASN A 130 38.16 -13.09 8.03
N SER A 131 38.37 -13.25 6.72
CA SER A 131 37.33 -13.17 5.68
C SER A 131 36.32 -14.33 5.72
N ILE A 132 36.65 -15.44 6.39
CA ILE A 132 35.75 -16.61 6.49
C ILE A 132 34.43 -16.22 7.15
N TYR A 133 34.44 -15.28 8.09
CA TYR A 133 33.23 -14.87 8.80
C TYR A 133 32.23 -14.15 7.91
N SER A 134 32.70 -13.28 7.00
CA SER A 134 31.78 -12.58 6.10
C SER A 134 31.12 -13.57 5.13
N GLU A 135 31.91 -14.49 4.56
CA GLU A 135 31.39 -15.51 3.64
C GLU A 135 30.35 -16.42 4.29
N GLN A 136 30.61 -16.92 5.50
CA GLN A 136 29.69 -17.85 6.18
C GLN A 136 28.43 -17.16 6.72
N LEU A 137 28.55 -15.93 7.23
CA LEU A 137 27.41 -15.21 7.81
C LEU A 137 26.46 -14.62 6.76
N ILE A 138 26.92 -14.43 5.52
CA ILE A 138 26.08 -13.92 4.41
C ILE A 138 25.28 -15.05 3.73
N GLN A 139 25.68 -16.33 3.85
CA GLN A 139 24.97 -17.47 3.24
C GLN A 139 23.45 -17.51 3.52
N PRO A 140 22.96 -17.29 4.76
CA PRO A 140 21.53 -17.23 5.04
C PRO A 140 20.81 -16.09 4.32
N LEU A 141 21.48 -14.94 4.12
CA LEU A 141 20.93 -13.79 3.41
C LEU A 141 20.73 -14.11 1.93
N HIS A 142 21.71 -14.77 1.29
CA HIS A 142 21.59 -15.22 -0.09
C HIS A 142 20.45 -16.22 -0.27
N MET A 143 20.31 -17.19 0.64
CA MET A 143 19.20 -18.14 0.63
C MET A 143 17.85 -17.46 0.79
N LEU A 144 17.74 -16.46 1.68
CA LEU A 144 16.54 -15.65 1.85
C LEU A 144 16.19 -14.89 0.56
N CYS A 145 17.18 -14.22 -0.05
CA CYS A 145 16.96 -13.48 -1.30
C CYS A 145 16.50 -14.41 -2.42
N LYS A 146 17.18 -15.54 -2.61
CA LYS A 146 16.82 -16.56 -3.60
C LYS A 146 15.38 -17.06 -3.39
N TYR A 147 15.04 -17.44 -2.16
CA TYR A 147 13.69 -17.93 -1.83
C TYR A 147 12.61 -16.87 -2.12
N GLN A 148 12.87 -15.60 -1.83
CA GLN A 148 11.90 -14.54 -2.10
C GLN A 148 11.75 -14.27 -3.60
N LEU A 149 12.84 -14.29 -4.37
CA LEU A 149 12.80 -14.15 -5.83
C LEU A 149 12.01 -15.28 -6.48
N GLU A 150 12.22 -16.54 -6.05
CA GLU A 150 11.45 -17.71 -6.51
C GLU A 150 9.95 -17.59 -6.20
N ASN A 151 9.60 -16.92 -5.10
CA ASN A 151 8.21 -16.69 -4.67
C ASN A 151 7.65 -15.32 -5.11
N GLY A 152 8.22 -14.71 -6.14
CA GLY A 152 7.64 -13.53 -6.82
C GLY A 152 8.07 -12.17 -6.28
N ALA A 153 9.10 -12.10 -5.44
CA ALA A 153 9.78 -10.82 -5.19
C ALA A 153 10.49 -10.36 -6.47
N VAL A 154 10.39 -9.07 -6.77
CA VAL A 154 11.00 -8.47 -7.96
C VAL A 154 12.25 -7.72 -7.52
N ASP A 155 13.35 -7.95 -8.24
CA ASP A 155 14.59 -7.19 -8.09
C ASP A 155 14.31 -5.69 -8.22
N GLU A 156 14.90 -4.90 -7.33
CA GLU A 156 14.79 -3.45 -7.36
C GLU A 156 15.23 -2.85 -8.69
N THR A 157 16.30 -3.38 -9.29
CA THR A 157 16.80 -2.92 -10.60
C THR A 157 15.78 -3.10 -11.72
N LEU A 158 14.85 -4.05 -11.56
CA LEU A 158 13.80 -4.39 -12.52
C LEU A 158 12.43 -3.80 -12.17
N LYS A 159 12.31 -2.96 -11.12
CA LYS A 159 11.07 -2.20 -10.87
C LYS A 159 10.84 -1.22 -12.03
N LYS A 160 10.18 -1.72 -13.08
CA LYS A 160 9.75 -0.96 -14.26
C LYS A 160 9.15 0.37 -13.78
N LYS A 161 9.66 1.49 -14.30
CA LYS A 161 9.05 2.81 -14.13
C LYS A 161 7.56 2.65 -14.34
N ARG A 162 6.74 2.97 -13.32
CA ARG A 162 5.29 2.81 -13.38
C ARG A 162 4.80 3.43 -14.69
N THR A 163 4.39 2.60 -15.64
CA THR A 163 3.85 3.08 -16.91
C THR A 163 2.60 3.91 -16.58
N PHE A 164 2.54 5.12 -17.11
CA PHE A 164 1.35 5.97 -16.98
C PHE A 164 0.12 5.16 -17.39
N ARG A 165 -0.77 4.86 -16.44
CA ARG A 165 -1.98 4.09 -16.73
C ARG A 165 -2.90 4.96 -17.58
N LYS A 166 -3.01 4.63 -18.86
CA LYS A 166 -4.02 5.22 -19.73
C LYS A 166 -5.39 4.80 -19.22
N PHE A 167 -6.30 5.77 -19.08
CA PHE A 167 -7.66 5.50 -18.64
C PHE A 167 -8.43 4.80 -19.75
N THR A 168 -9.03 3.66 -19.43
CA THR A 168 -9.94 2.91 -20.29
C THR A 168 -11.30 2.83 -19.63
N PHE A 169 -12.36 3.18 -20.38
CA PHE A 169 -13.74 2.99 -19.96
C PHE A 169 -14.28 1.72 -20.63
N ARG A 170 -14.46 0.65 -19.85
CA ARG A 170 -14.99 -0.64 -20.35
C ARG A 170 -14.21 -1.19 -21.56
N GLY A 171 -12.88 -1.02 -21.54
CA GLY A 171 -11.99 -1.49 -22.60
C GLY A 171 -11.82 -0.52 -23.77
N VAL A 172 -12.45 0.65 -23.73
CA VAL A 172 -12.32 1.69 -24.76
C VAL A 172 -11.53 2.88 -24.23
N ASP A 173 -10.60 3.38 -25.04
CA ASP A 173 -9.76 4.54 -24.71
C ASP A 173 -10.55 5.86 -24.73
N LEU A 174 -10.06 6.87 -24.02
CA LEU A 174 -10.73 8.17 -23.93
C LEU A 174 -10.88 8.88 -25.29
N ASP A 175 -9.85 8.85 -26.12
CA ASP A 175 -9.87 9.52 -27.42
C ASP A 175 -10.92 8.86 -28.33
N GLN A 176 -10.98 7.53 -28.31
CA GLN A 176 -12.00 6.76 -29.01
C GLN A 176 -13.42 7.05 -28.47
N LEU A 177 -13.59 7.28 -27.16
CA LEU A 177 -14.88 7.68 -26.57
C LEU A 177 -15.38 9.04 -27.04
N LEU A 178 -14.49 9.94 -27.45
CA LEU A 178 -14.87 11.27 -27.95
C LEU A 178 -15.36 11.22 -29.40
N ASP A 179 -14.81 10.32 -30.21
CA ASP A 179 -15.15 10.17 -31.62
C ASP A 179 -16.36 9.25 -31.87
N MET A 180 -16.74 8.44 -30.87
CA MET A 180 -17.86 7.49 -31.01
C MET A 180 -19.24 8.18 -31.07
N PRO A 181 -20.19 7.64 -31.88
CA PRO A 181 -21.55 8.12 -31.91
C PRO A 181 -22.31 7.79 -30.61
N ASN A 182 -23.33 8.61 -30.31
CA ASN A 182 -24.12 8.48 -29.08
C ASN A 182 -24.80 7.11 -28.90
N GLU A 183 -25.12 6.42 -29.99
CA GLU A 183 -25.75 5.09 -29.97
C GLU A 183 -24.81 4.04 -29.36
N GLN A 184 -23.56 4.00 -29.82
CA GLN A 184 -22.54 3.09 -29.28
C GLN A 184 -22.18 3.46 -27.83
N LEU A 185 -22.12 4.75 -27.52
CA LEU A 185 -21.90 5.21 -26.15
C LEU A 185 -23.02 4.74 -25.21
N MET A 186 -24.27 4.69 -25.68
CA MET A 186 -25.38 4.20 -24.87
C MET A 186 -25.17 2.74 -24.46
N GLU A 187 -24.73 1.86 -25.36
CA GLU A 187 -24.52 0.43 -25.05
C GLU A 187 -23.49 0.21 -23.94
N LEU A 188 -22.44 1.04 -23.90
CA LEU A 188 -21.41 1.00 -22.87
C LEU A 188 -21.92 1.51 -21.50
N MET A 189 -23.02 2.25 -21.45
CA MET A 189 -23.51 2.85 -20.20
C MET A 189 -24.36 1.89 -19.35
N HIS A 190 -24.43 2.16 -18.05
CA HIS A 190 -25.29 1.39 -17.14
C HIS A 190 -26.79 1.56 -17.46
N ALA A 191 -27.63 0.62 -17.03
CA ALA A 191 -29.04 0.54 -17.42
C ALA A 191 -29.85 1.84 -17.18
N ARG A 192 -29.64 2.51 -16.04
CA ARG A 192 -30.29 3.78 -15.71
C ARG A 192 -29.85 4.93 -16.63
N ALA A 193 -28.58 4.97 -17.03
CA ALA A 193 -28.08 5.94 -17.99
C ALA A 193 -28.66 5.68 -19.39
N ARG A 194 -28.64 4.43 -19.87
CA ARG A 194 -29.29 4.00 -21.11
C ARG A 194 -30.75 4.43 -21.19
N ARG A 195 -31.53 4.12 -20.14
CA ARG A 195 -32.95 4.51 -20.04
C ARG A 195 -33.15 6.02 -20.13
N ARG A 196 -32.21 6.82 -19.59
CA ARG A 196 -32.30 8.28 -19.66
C ARG A 196 -32.01 8.80 -21.07
N PHE A 197 -30.96 8.29 -21.73
CA PHE A 197 -30.65 8.68 -23.11
C PHE A 197 -31.76 8.27 -24.07
N ALA A 198 -32.34 7.07 -23.91
CA ALA A 198 -33.48 6.61 -24.70
C ALA A 198 -34.72 7.50 -24.55
N ARG A 199 -34.93 8.11 -23.37
CA ARG A 199 -36.00 9.10 -23.14
C ARG A 199 -35.66 10.50 -23.69
N GLY A 200 -34.43 10.72 -24.12
CA GLY A 200 -33.94 11.99 -24.62
C GLY A 200 -33.49 12.99 -23.54
N LEU A 201 -32.50 13.80 -23.90
CA LEU A 201 -32.04 14.93 -23.09
C LEU A 201 -32.90 16.17 -23.40
N LYS A 202 -33.63 16.67 -22.39
CA LYS A 202 -34.41 17.91 -22.51
C LYS A 202 -33.52 19.12 -22.84
N ARG A 203 -34.14 20.25 -23.23
CA ARG A 203 -33.47 21.52 -23.58
C ARG A 203 -32.44 22.01 -22.54
N LYS A 204 -32.74 21.89 -21.24
CA LYS A 204 -31.86 22.37 -20.14
C LYS A 204 -30.50 21.63 -20.12
N PRO A 205 -30.46 20.29 -20.09
CA PRO A 205 -29.22 19.52 -20.30
C PRO A 205 -28.41 19.92 -21.54
N MET A 206 -29.05 20.06 -22.69
CA MET A 206 -28.36 20.43 -23.93
C MET A 206 -27.74 21.83 -23.86
N ALA A 207 -28.43 22.77 -23.21
CA ALA A 207 -27.90 24.10 -22.96
C ALA A 207 -26.66 24.08 -22.05
N LEU A 208 -26.61 23.17 -21.05
CA LEU A 208 -25.43 23.00 -20.20
C LEU A 208 -24.24 22.48 -21.01
N VAL A 209 -24.43 21.45 -21.84
CA VAL A 209 -23.38 20.91 -22.71
C VAL A 209 -22.84 21.99 -23.64
N LYS A 210 -23.73 22.79 -24.26
CA LYS A 210 -23.33 23.92 -25.12
C LYS A 210 -22.49 24.97 -24.37
N LYS A 211 -22.84 25.28 -23.12
CA LYS A 211 -22.06 26.21 -22.27
C LYS A 211 -20.67 25.65 -21.95
N LEU A 212 -20.57 24.35 -21.65
CA LEU A 212 -19.29 23.71 -21.36
C LEU A 212 -18.38 23.63 -22.59
N ARG A 213 -18.94 23.33 -23.78
CA ARG A 213 -18.21 23.37 -25.05
C ARG A 213 -17.66 24.78 -25.33
N ARG A 214 -18.45 25.82 -25.04
CA ARG A 214 -18.01 27.21 -25.17
C ARG A 214 -16.87 27.54 -24.20
N ALA A 215 -17.03 27.23 -22.91
CA ALA A 215 -16.00 27.48 -21.89
C ALA A 215 -14.68 26.74 -22.19
N LYS A 216 -14.74 25.51 -22.73
CA LYS A 216 -13.56 24.74 -23.14
C LYS A 216 -12.86 25.34 -24.38
N LYS A 217 -13.62 25.98 -25.28
CA LYS A 217 -13.09 26.64 -26.48
C LYS A 217 -12.47 28.01 -26.17
N GLU A 218 -13.03 28.75 -25.22
CA GLU A 218 -12.54 30.08 -24.82
C GLU A 218 -11.30 30.01 -23.92
N ALA A 219 -11.03 28.87 -23.29
CA ALA A 219 -9.87 28.67 -22.43
C ALA A 219 -8.56 28.67 -23.24
N PRO A 220 -7.51 29.38 -22.79
CA PRO A 220 -6.21 29.30 -23.45
C PRO A 220 -5.57 27.91 -23.25
N PRO A 221 -4.68 27.50 -24.18
CA PRO A 221 -4.02 26.21 -24.09
C PRO A 221 -3.23 26.09 -22.77
N ASN A 222 -3.41 24.97 -22.06
CA ASN A 222 -2.88 24.65 -20.73
C ASN A 222 -3.56 25.29 -19.50
N GLU A 223 -4.54 26.17 -19.67
CA GLU A 223 -5.33 26.67 -18.54
C GLU A 223 -6.64 25.91 -18.36
N LYS A 224 -7.11 25.88 -17.12
CA LYS A 224 -8.40 25.24 -16.81
C LYS A 224 -9.55 26.16 -17.27
N PRO A 225 -10.62 25.61 -17.84
CA PRO A 225 -11.74 26.39 -18.34
C PRO A 225 -12.53 27.06 -17.20
N GLU A 226 -13.28 28.11 -17.55
CA GLU A 226 -14.12 28.86 -16.61
C GLU A 226 -15.20 27.96 -15.96
N ILE A 227 -15.52 28.25 -14.70
CA ILE A 227 -16.47 27.49 -13.90
C ILE A 227 -17.91 27.74 -14.39
N VAL A 228 -18.57 26.69 -14.90
CA VAL A 228 -19.98 26.76 -15.29
C VAL A 228 -20.87 26.30 -14.13
N LYS A 229 -21.66 27.22 -13.56
CA LYS A 229 -22.61 26.93 -12.47
C LYS A 229 -23.88 26.26 -12.99
N THR A 230 -24.34 25.21 -12.30
CA THR A 230 -25.55 24.47 -12.65
C THR A 230 -26.31 23.93 -11.45
N HIS A 231 -27.64 23.91 -11.57
CA HIS A 231 -28.55 23.23 -10.63
C HIS A 231 -28.92 21.81 -11.10
N LEU A 232 -28.47 21.42 -12.30
CA LEU A 232 -28.83 20.13 -12.91
C LEU A 232 -28.03 18.99 -12.29
N ARG A 233 -28.34 18.63 -11.04
CA ARG A 233 -27.75 17.48 -10.33
C ARG A 233 -28.06 16.14 -10.99
N ASN A 234 -29.14 16.09 -11.77
CA ASN A 234 -29.54 14.89 -12.47
C ASN A 234 -28.80 14.69 -13.79
N MET A 235 -27.91 15.57 -14.27
CA MET A 235 -27.21 15.35 -15.55
C MET A 235 -26.21 14.19 -15.46
N ILE A 236 -26.13 13.36 -16.51
CA ILE A 236 -25.11 12.30 -16.63
C ILE A 236 -23.85 12.92 -17.21
N ILE A 237 -22.68 12.51 -16.72
CA ILE A 237 -21.39 12.93 -17.25
C ILE A 237 -21.12 12.20 -18.56
N VAL A 238 -21.01 12.97 -19.64
CA VAL A 238 -20.72 12.52 -21.01
C VAL A 238 -19.21 12.74 -21.28
N PRO A 239 -18.54 11.90 -22.09
CA PRO A 239 -17.10 12.04 -22.40
C PRO A 239 -16.67 13.45 -22.82
N GLU A 240 -17.51 14.17 -23.57
CA GLU A 240 -17.23 15.56 -23.98
C GLU A 240 -17.00 16.53 -22.81
N MET A 241 -17.58 16.27 -21.65
CA MET A 241 -17.50 17.13 -20.46
C MET A 241 -16.18 16.95 -19.71
N VAL A 242 -15.36 15.97 -20.08
CA VAL A 242 -14.07 15.69 -19.44
C VAL A 242 -13.13 16.90 -19.60
N GLY A 243 -12.52 17.30 -18.48
CA GLY A 243 -11.65 18.47 -18.39
C GLY A 243 -12.38 19.80 -18.15
N SER A 244 -13.72 19.82 -18.10
CA SER A 244 -14.47 21.01 -17.71
C SER A 244 -14.60 21.14 -16.18
N ILE A 245 -14.70 22.38 -15.68
CA ILE A 245 -15.02 22.65 -14.28
C ILE A 245 -16.50 23.02 -14.16
N VAL A 246 -17.24 22.22 -13.39
CA VAL A 246 -18.67 22.39 -13.19
C VAL A 246 -18.95 22.76 -11.72
N GLY A 247 -19.64 23.88 -11.52
CA GLY A 247 -20.15 24.27 -10.21
C GLY A 247 -21.50 23.60 -9.95
N ILE A 248 -21.55 22.57 -9.10
CA ILE A 248 -22.75 21.77 -8.84
C ILE A 248 -23.42 22.26 -7.56
N TYR A 249 -24.66 22.75 -7.68
CA TYR A 249 -25.42 23.23 -6.52
C TYR A 249 -25.76 22.10 -5.54
N ASN A 250 -25.43 22.27 -4.25
CA ASN A 250 -25.74 21.31 -3.19
C ASN A 250 -26.97 21.66 -2.35
N GLY A 251 -27.59 22.82 -2.60
CA GLY A 251 -28.69 23.36 -1.77
C GLY A 251 -28.33 24.67 -1.07
N LYS A 252 -27.04 24.99 -0.94
CA LYS A 252 -26.54 26.24 -0.33
C LYS A 252 -25.43 26.90 -1.15
N THR A 253 -24.49 26.12 -1.65
CA THR A 253 -23.30 26.57 -2.39
C THR A 253 -23.14 25.82 -3.70
N PHE A 254 -22.37 26.39 -4.62
CA PHE A 254 -21.92 25.70 -5.82
C PHE A 254 -20.55 25.07 -5.55
N ASN A 255 -20.51 23.76 -5.43
CA ASN A 255 -19.25 23.04 -5.25
C ASN A 255 -18.57 22.88 -6.61
N GLN A 256 -17.31 23.30 -6.71
CA GLN A 256 -16.55 23.22 -7.95
C GLN A 256 -15.98 21.81 -8.11
N VAL A 257 -16.38 21.13 -9.18
CA VAL A 257 -15.93 19.78 -9.50
C VAL A 257 -15.27 19.81 -10.87
N GLU A 258 -13.99 19.43 -10.91
CA GLU A 258 -13.26 19.17 -12.15
C GLU A 258 -13.61 17.76 -12.64
N ILE A 259 -14.16 17.67 -13.86
CA ILE A 259 -14.65 16.40 -14.41
C ILE A 259 -13.48 15.57 -14.92
N LYS A 260 -13.22 14.45 -14.24
CA LYS A 260 -12.20 13.47 -14.62
C LYS A 260 -12.78 12.37 -15.52
N PRO A 261 -11.95 11.68 -16.32
CA PRO A 261 -12.39 10.55 -17.16
C PRO A 261 -13.07 9.43 -16.34
N GLU A 262 -12.61 9.19 -15.12
CA GLU A 262 -13.17 8.19 -14.18
C GLU A 262 -14.63 8.45 -13.79
N MET A 263 -15.12 9.67 -14.00
CA MET A 263 -16.47 10.08 -13.64
C MET A 263 -17.50 9.83 -14.75
N ILE A 264 -17.07 9.36 -15.94
CA ILE A 264 -17.97 9.10 -17.08
C ILE A 264 -19.05 8.09 -16.66
N GLY A 265 -20.30 8.40 -16.99
CA GLY A 265 -21.46 7.57 -16.67
C GLY A 265 -22.10 7.83 -15.32
N HIS A 266 -21.43 8.54 -14.41
CA HIS A 266 -22.02 8.97 -13.14
C HIS A 266 -22.91 10.20 -13.30
N TYR A 267 -23.77 10.45 -12.30
CA TYR A 267 -24.56 11.69 -12.24
C TYR A 267 -23.78 12.81 -11.55
N LEU A 268 -23.91 14.05 -12.06
CA LEU A 268 -23.28 15.23 -11.43
C LEU A 268 -23.60 15.35 -9.94
N GLY A 269 -24.83 15.03 -9.54
CA GLY A 269 -25.27 15.08 -8.15
C GLY A 269 -24.49 14.17 -7.19
N GLU A 270 -23.83 13.11 -7.69
CA GLU A 270 -23.04 12.19 -6.87
C GLU A 270 -21.75 12.85 -6.35
N PHE A 271 -21.23 13.83 -7.08
CA PHE A 271 -19.98 14.53 -6.74
C PHE A 271 -20.18 15.76 -5.85
N SER A 272 -21.43 16.06 -5.47
CA SER A 272 -21.76 17.22 -4.65
C SER A 272 -22.69 16.81 -3.50
N VAL A 273 -22.08 16.57 -2.34
CA VAL A 273 -22.78 16.15 -1.12
C VAL A 273 -23.73 17.26 -0.65
N THR A 274 -25.00 16.92 -0.45
CA THR A 274 -26.06 17.85 -0.05
C THR A 274 -26.08 18.17 1.45
N TYR A 275 -25.48 17.30 2.26
CA TYR A 275 -25.44 17.42 3.70
C TYR A 275 -24.00 17.48 4.20
N LYS A 276 -23.82 17.90 5.46
CA LYS A 276 -22.54 17.78 6.16
C LYS A 276 -22.53 16.45 6.90
N PRO A 277 -21.59 15.52 6.63
CA PRO A 277 -21.51 14.25 7.36
C PRO A 277 -21.46 14.50 8.86
N VAL A 278 -22.42 13.93 9.59
CA VAL A 278 -22.49 14.05 11.04
C VAL A 278 -21.44 13.11 11.62
N LYS A 279 -20.43 13.68 12.28
CA LYS A 279 -19.51 12.92 13.13
C LYS A 279 -20.00 13.10 14.55
N HIS A 280 -20.50 12.03 15.16
CA HIS A 280 -20.84 12.06 16.58
C HIS A 280 -19.56 12.34 17.37
N GLY A 281 -19.59 13.40 18.18
CA GLY A 281 -18.55 13.66 19.16
C GLY A 281 -18.58 12.61 20.27
N ARG A 282 -17.68 12.75 21.26
CA ARG A 282 -17.84 12.01 22.50
C ARG A 282 -19.22 12.34 23.08
N PRO A 283 -20.01 11.35 23.52
CA PRO A 283 -21.25 11.62 24.23
C PRO A 283 -20.96 12.60 25.38
N GLY A 284 -21.80 13.64 25.51
CA GLY A 284 -21.72 14.52 26.67
C GLY A 284 -21.92 13.72 27.96
N ILE A 285 -21.37 14.22 29.07
CA ILE A 285 -21.62 13.64 30.40
C ILE A 285 -23.14 13.63 30.63
N GLY A 286 -23.73 12.45 30.79
CA GLY A 286 -25.19 12.25 30.95
C GLY A 286 -25.94 11.82 29.68
N ALA A 287 -25.32 11.79 28.51
CA ALA A 287 -25.97 11.40 27.25
C ALA A 287 -26.05 9.87 27.04
N THR A 288 -25.23 9.09 27.73
CA THR A 288 -25.27 7.61 27.72
C THR A 288 -25.66 7.08 29.10
N HIS A 289 -26.39 5.95 29.15
CA HIS A 289 -26.83 5.35 30.41
C HIS A 289 -25.67 5.04 31.37
N SER A 290 -24.49 4.68 30.84
CA SER A 290 -23.27 4.45 31.63
C SER A 290 -22.62 5.73 32.17
N SER A 291 -22.83 6.88 31.52
CA SER A 291 -22.25 8.17 31.93
C SER A 291 -23.03 8.90 33.02
N ARG A 292 -24.23 8.39 33.40
CA ARG A 292 -25.05 8.97 34.47
C ARG A 292 -24.41 8.90 35.86
N PHE A 293 -23.52 7.93 36.08
CA PHE A 293 -22.89 7.65 37.38
C PHE A 293 -21.45 8.14 37.48
N ILE A 294 -20.95 8.92 36.50
CA ILE A 294 -19.61 9.49 36.57
C ILE A 294 -19.67 10.67 37.57
N PRO A 295 -19.02 10.59 38.74
CA PRO A 295 -19.06 11.68 39.71
C PRO A 295 -18.32 12.89 39.14
N LEU A 296 -18.96 14.06 39.22
CA LEU A 296 -18.30 15.34 38.94
C LEU A 296 -17.26 15.57 40.04
N LYS A 297 -16.01 15.82 39.64
CA LYS A 297 -14.91 16.19 40.53
C LYS A 297 -14.87 17.71 40.70
#